data_AF-A0A1A8NSY9-F1
#
_entry.id   AF-A0A1A8NSY9-F1
#
_cell.length_a   1.000
_cell.length_b   1.000
_cell.length_c   1.000
_cell.angle_alpha   90.00
_cell.angle_beta   90.00
_cell.angle_gamma   90.00
#
_symmetry.space_group_name_H-M   'P 1'
#
loop_
_entity.id
_entity.type
_entity.pdbx_description
1 polymer ?
#
loop_
_entity_poly.entity_id
_entity_poly.type
_entity_poly.pdbx_seq_one_letter_code
_entity_poly.pdbx_strand_id
1 'polypeptide(L)' 'HVQILGKKINANGDDGGKYALLVVETETFGSHVRIKGKESEHYICMNEKGKIVGRPDGRKQECVFVEEFLENNY' A
#
# COMPACT_ATOMS: atom_id res chain seq x y z
N HIS A 1 10.09 -2.48 -7.60
CA HIS A 1 8.65 -2.32 -7.34
C HIS A 1 8.35 -2.51 -5.86
N VAL A 2 7.34 -1.81 -5.31
CA VAL A 2 6.86 -2.06 -3.94
C VAL A 2 6.31 -3.48 -3.86
N GLN A 3 6.66 -4.22 -2.80
CA GLN A 3 6.17 -5.57 -2.56
C GLN A 3 5.73 -5.79 -1.11
N ILE A 4 4.65 -6.57 -0.94
CA ILE A 4 4.02 -6.84 0.36
C ILE A 4 4.15 -8.34 0.67
N LEU A 5 5.11 -8.68 1.52
CA LEU A 5 5.47 -10.06 1.90
C LEU A 5 4.69 -10.55 3.13
N GLY A 6 3.50 -10.00 3.38
CA GLY A 6 2.78 -10.11 4.65
C GLY A 6 3.08 -8.89 5.54
N LYS A 7 3.57 -9.10 6.77
CA LYS A 7 3.88 -7.98 7.70
C LYS A 7 5.03 -7.08 7.25
N LYS A 8 5.93 -7.58 6.39
CA LYS A 8 7.10 -6.86 5.88
C LYS A 8 6.81 -6.28 4.50
N ILE A 9 7.13 -5.02 4.32
CA ILE A 9 7.01 -4.28 3.05
C ILE A 9 8.39 -3.73 2.68
N ASN A 10 8.73 -3.75 1.40
CA ASN A 10 9.93 -3.11 0.85
C ASN A 10 9.73 -2.75 -0.64
N ALA A 11 10.74 -2.15 -1.28
CA ALA A 11 10.66 -1.68 -2.67
C ALA A 11 11.60 -2.43 -3.65
N ASN A 12 12.05 -3.63 -3.27
CA ASN A 12 13.04 -4.41 -4.03
C ASN A 12 12.39 -5.51 -4.89
N GLY A 13 11.08 -5.41 -5.17
CA GLY A 13 10.39 -6.41 -5.99
C GLY A 13 10.76 -6.26 -7.47
N ASP A 14 11.01 -7.39 -8.13
CA ASP A 14 11.18 -7.45 -9.58
C ASP A 14 9.89 -7.06 -10.31
N ASP A 15 10.04 -6.59 -11.55
CA ASP A 15 8.89 -6.32 -12.41
C ASP A 15 8.10 -7.61 -12.67
N GLY A 16 6.76 -7.53 -12.58
CA GLY A 16 5.87 -8.70 -12.63
C GLY A 16 5.96 -9.67 -11.43
N GLY A 17 6.75 -9.37 -10.40
CA GLY A 17 6.87 -10.21 -9.21
C GLY A 17 5.53 -10.39 -8.49
N LYS A 18 5.19 -11.63 -8.10
CA LYS A 18 3.86 -11.94 -7.52
C LYS A 18 3.50 -11.12 -6.27
N TYR A 19 4.49 -10.78 -5.44
CA TYR A 19 4.30 -9.95 -4.25
C TYR A 19 4.31 -8.45 -4.54
N ALA A 20 4.68 -8.04 -5.75
CA ALA A 20 4.66 -6.66 -6.22
C ALA A 20 3.34 -6.28 -6.93
N LEU A 21 2.44 -7.24 -7.11
CA LEU A 21 1.11 -7.00 -7.67
C LEU A 21 0.18 -6.43 -6.59
N LEU A 22 -0.25 -5.18 -6.79
CA LEU A 22 -1.06 -4.42 -5.85
C LEU A 22 -2.49 -4.26 -6.39
N VAL A 23 -3.46 -4.30 -5.46
CA VAL A 23 -4.85 -3.91 -5.67
C VAL A 23 -5.05 -2.58 -4.94
N VAL A 24 -5.49 -1.57 -5.68
CA VAL A 24 -5.77 -0.24 -5.12
C VAL A 24 -7.27 -0.06 -5.05
N GLU A 25 -7.78 0.14 -3.84
CA GLU A 25 -9.20 0.32 -3.56
C GLU A 25 -9.46 1.80 -3.24
N THR A 26 -10.30 2.47 -4.01
CA THR A 26 -10.75 3.83 -3.71
C THR A 26 -11.74 3.81 -2.53
N GLU A 27 -11.44 4.54 -1.47
CA GLU A 27 -12.33 4.60 -0.29
C GLU A 27 -13.39 5.70 -0.45
N THR A 28 -12.98 6.92 -0.80
CA THR A 28 -13.86 8.09 -0.95
C THR A 28 -13.33 9.05 -2.02
N PHE A 29 -14.08 10.12 -2.29
CA PHE A 29 -13.63 11.24 -3.11
C PHE A 29 -12.39 11.93 -2.51
N GLY A 30 -11.59 12.58 -3.36
CA GLY A 30 -10.33 13.21 -2.94
C GLY A 30 -9.16 12.24 -2.85
N SER A 31 -9.15 11.21 -3.72
CA SER A 31 -8.00 10.32 -3.93
C SER A 31 -7.56 9.54 -2.68
N HIS A 32 -8.49 9.27 -1.76
CA HIS A 32 -8.23 8.39 -0.62
C HIS A 32 -8.26 6.93 -1.07
N VAL A 33 -7.14 6.23 -0.87
CA VAL A 33 -6.94 4.86 -1.37
C VAL A 33 -6.44 3.93 -0.27
N ARG A 34 -6.78 2.65 -0.42
CA ARG A 34 -6.17 1.53 0.30
C ARG A 34 -5.37 0.70 -0.68
N ILE A 35 -4.18 0.29 -0.26
CA ILE A 35 -3.26 -0.47 -1.12
C ILE A 35 -3.09 -1.85 -0.51
N LYS A 36 -3.54 -2.88 -1.22
CA LYS A 36 -3.52 -4.28 -0.79
C LYS A 36 -2.63 -5.12 -1.70
N GLY A 37 -1.84 -6.03 -1.12
CA GLY A 37 -1.08 -7.00 -1.91
C GLY A 37 -1.97 -8.13 -2.38
N LYS A 38 -2.04 -8.39 -3.69
CA LYS A 38 -2.91 -9.45 -4.24
C LYS A 38 -2.52 -10.86 -3.78
N GLU A 39 -1.22 -11.11 -3.58
CA GLU A 39 -0.73 -12.42 -3.16
C GLU A 39 -0.82 -12.62 -1.63
N SER A 40 -0.47 -11.59 -0.84
CA SER A 40 -0.38 -11.71 0.62
C SER A 40 -1.67 -11.34 1.34
N GLU A 41 -2.61 -10.69 0.66
CA GLU A 41 -3.85 -10.16 1.22
C GLU A 41 -3.65 -9.15 2.36
N HIS A 42 -2.45 -8.58 2.49
CA HIS A 42 -2.14 -7.54 3.47
C HIS A 42 -2.23 -6.16 2.85
N TYR A 43 -2.71 -5.20 3.64
CA TYR A 43 -2.73 -3.78 3.32
C TYR A 43 -1.41 -3.12 3.74
N ILE A 44 -0.96 -2.15 2.95
CA ILE A 44 0.04 -1.18 3.39
C ILE A 44 -0.62 -0.28 4.44
N CYS A 45 0.03 -0.14 5.59
CA CYS A 45 -0.38 0.80 6.62
C CYS A 45 0.84 1.50 7.21
N MET A 46 0.66 2.71 7.73
CA MET A 46 1.68 3.45 8.46
C MET A 46 1.31 3.50 9.94
N ASN A 47 2.13 2.89 10.78
CA ASN A 47 1.87 2.94 12.22
C ASN A 47 2.17 4.33 12.82
N GLU A 48 1.81 4.55 14.07
CA GLU A 48 2.02 5.81 14.81
C GLU A 48 3.48 6.27 14.89
N LYS A 49 4.45 5.36 14.66
CA LYS A 49 5.89 5.68 14.62
C LYS A 49 6.37 6.07 13.21
N GLY A 50 5.46 6.23 12.25
CA GLY A 50 5.77 6.49 10.85
C GLY A 50 6.31 5.28 10.08
N LYS A 51 6.28 4.08 10.66
CA LYS A 51 6.81 2.88 10.00
C LYS A 51 5.75 2.23 9.11
N ILE A 52 6.14 1.94 7.88
CA ILE A 52 5.35 1.14 6.94
C ILE A 52 5.31 -0.33 7.40
N VAL A 53 4.10 -0.87 7.55
CA VAL A 53 3.82 -2.23 8.01
C VAL A 53 2.70 -2.85 7.20
N GLY A 54 2.76 -4.17 6.99
CA GLY A 54 1.65 -4.90 6.39
C GLY A 54 0.65 -5.36 7.45
N ARG A 55 -0.65 -5.15 7.22
CA ARG A 55 -1.72 -5.62 8.12
C ARG A 55 -2.80 -6.38 7.35
N PRO A 56 -3.36 -7.48 7.90
CA PRO A 56 -4.47 -8.19 7.28
C PRO A 56 -5.78 -7.38 7.36
N ASP A 57 -5.95 -6.56 8.39
CA ASP A 57 -7.09 -5.65 8.53
C ASP A 57 -6.71 -4.24 8.08
N GLY A 58 -7.34 -3.79 6.99
CA GLY A 58 -7.15 -2.48 6.37
C GLY A 58 -8.18 -1.43 6.77
N ARG A 59 -9.13 -1.70 7.68
CA ARG A 59 -10.23 -0.77 8.00
C ARG A 59 -9.80 0.49 8.74
N LYS A 60 -8.60 0.48 9.32
CA LYS A 60 -8.10 1.61 10.09
C LYS A 60 -7.63 2.73 9.18
N GLN A 61 -7.73 3.96 9.68
CA GLN A 61 -7.24 5.16 8.99
C GLN A 61 -5.72 5.11 8.72
N GLU A 62 -4.95 4.37 9.55
CA GLU A 62 -3.52 4.11 9.30
C GLU A 62 -3.23 3.38 7.98
N CYS A 63 -4.24 2.80 7.33
CA CYS A 63 -4.13 2.10 6.05
C CYS A 63 -4.75 2.89 4.87
N VAL A 64 -5.09 4.16 5.08
CA VAL A 64 -5.56 5.09 4.03
C VAL A 64 -4.40 5.99 3.64
N PHE A 65 -4.23 6.18 2.34
CA PHE A 65 -3.29 7.15 1.78
C PHE A 65 -4.03 8.09 0.86
N VAL A 66 -3.49 9.30 0.68
CA VAL A 66 -3.94 10.23 -0.35
C VAL A 66 -3.02 10.05 -1.54
N GLU A 67 -3.58 9.72 -2.70
CA GLU A 67 -2.87 9.76 -3.97
C GLU A 67 -2.82 11.20 -4.47
N GLU A 68 -1.60 11.71 -4.62
CA GLU A 68 -1.33 13.07 -5.11
C GLU A 68 -0.45 12.99 -6.35
N PHE A 69 -0.72 13.85 -7.33
CA PHE A 69 0.12 14.04 -8.50
C PHE A 69 0.94 15.32 -8.30
N LEU A 70 2.25 15.16 -8.16
CA LEU A 70 3.16 16.27 -7.91
C LEU A 70 3.50 17.01 -9.22
N GLU A 71 3.95 18.26 -9.11
CA GLU A 71 4.29 19.10 -10.26
C GLU A 71 5.43 18.53 -11.13
N ASN A 72 6.25 17.65 -10.56
CA ASN A 72 7.32 16.94 -11.27
C ASN A 72 6.83 15.67 -11.98
N ASN A 73 5.51 15.44 -12.05
CA ASN A 73 4.84 14.29 -12.67
C ASN A 73 5.12 12.95 -11.98
N TYR A 74 5.32 12.99 -10.65
CA TYR A 74 5.41 11.80 -9.79
C TYR A 74 4.24 11.71 -8.82
#